data_AF-A0A7S1V5L2-F1
#
_entry.id   AF-A0A7S1V5L2-F1
#
_cell.length_a   1.000
_cell.length_b   1.000
_cell.length_c   1.000
_cell.angle_alpha   90.00
_cell.angle_beta   90.00
_cell.angle_gamma   90.00
#
_symmetry.space_group_name_H-M   'P 1'
#
loop_
_entity.id
_entity.type
_entity.pdbx_description
1 polymer ?
#
loop_
_entity_poly.entity_id
_entity_poly.type
_entity_poly.pdbx_seq_one_letter_code
_entity_poly.pdbx_strand_id
1 'polypeptide(L)'
;QAMKEAAAASTSSSETAPSHPILGPVVADLGYKRIHFVPAAQLSTIAIWEKQRIYRNDRAISMAKEKAKAMQLGFPGVICLHEDEAGKLCVIDGQHRIGMMAWLQQQRQQQEDSDDSSSFDNVLVEVYTHLQDEKDHKKALFLEINKAEPVKLVDMPGVAKAGVRNVITGAVDKLQEAYPKMFSPSQKCRTPNVNVDNLRDSLFASDVMKRHKLTTTTKLYNWILEQNEKMEDKYNADLIQDPTFSPPGWKKAKANKFYLGLDSAWLYN
;
A
#
# COMPACT_ATOMS: atom_id res chain seq x y z
N GLN A 1 -15.08 28.78 42.51
CA GLN A 1 -15.58 27.66 43.34
C GLN A 1 -16.60 26.82 42.55
N ALA A 2 -16.26 26.45 41.30
CA ALA A 2 -17.09 25.61 40.42
C ALA A 2 -16.21 24.80 39.43
N MET A 3 -14.98 24.46 39.84
CA MET A 3 -13.98 23.75 39.02
C MET A 3 -13.17 22.73 39.84
N LYS A 4 -13.75 22.17 40.91
CA LYS A 4 -13.05 21.23 41.80
C LYS A 4 -13.85 19.99 42.22
N GLU A 5 -14.95 19.68 41.55
CA GLU A 5 -15.84 18.56 41.93
C GLU A 5 -16.22 17.64 40.76
N ALA A 6 -15.27 17.28 39.91
CA ALA A 6 -15.48 16.27 38.85
C ALA A 6 -14.42 15.16 38.82
N ALA A 7 -13.66 14.97 39.90
CA ALA A 7 -12.57 13.99 39.99
C ALA A 7 -12.81 12.89 41.04
N ALA A 8 -14.07 12.60 41.37
CA ALA A 8 -14.39 11.56 42.36
C ALA A 8 -15.73 10.88 42.03
N ALA A 9 -15.75 10.01 41.01
CA ALA A 9 -16.70 8.89 40.90
C ALA A 9 -16.43 8.07 39.63
N SER A 10 -15.60 7.03 39.73
CA SER A 10 -15.81 5.74 39.04
C SER A 10 -14.67 4.76 39.41
N THR A 11 -14.56 4.43 40.68
CA THR A 11 -13.89 3.19 41.10
C THR A 11 -14.99 2.12 41.18
N SER A 12 -15.39 1.61 40.02
CA SER A 12 -16.38 0.53 39.92
C SER A 12 -15.74 -0.68 39.24
N SER A 13 -15.60 -1.75 40.02
CA SER A 13 -15.49 -3.16 39.59
C SER A 13 -14.58 -3.47 38.41
N SER A 14 -13.37 -3.97 38.71
CA SER A 14 -12.55 -4.70 37.75
C SER A 14 -13.19 -6.05 37.39
N GLU A 15 -14.29 -6.02 36.63
CA GLU A 15 -14.52 -7.10 35.68
C GLU A 15 -13.39 -6.95 34.65
N THR A 16 -12.45 -7.90 34.64
CA THR A 16 -11.43 -7.96 33.60
C THR A 16 -12.15 -7.91 32.26
N ALA A 17 -12.00 -6.81 31.53
CA ALA A 17 -12.62 -6.64 30.23
C ALA A 17 -12.37 -7.92 29.40
N PRO A 18 -13.40 -8.48 28.76
CA PRO A 18 -13.29 -9.75 28.07
C PRO A 18 -12.14 -9.69 27.05
N SER A 19 -11.16 -10.59 27.23
CA SER A 19 -10.01 -10.71 26.35
C SER A 19 -10.46 -11.18 24.98
N HIS A 20 -10.06 -10.48 23.91
CA HIS A 20 -10.38 -10.88 22.56
C HIS A 20 -9.54 -12.12 22.18
N PRO A 21 -10.14 -13.18 21.60
CA PRO A 21 -9.44 -14.46 21.38
C PRO A 21 -8.20 -14.35 20.49
N ILE A 22 -8.16 -13.37 19.59
CA ILE A 22 -7.03 -13.13 18.68
C ILE A 22 -6.17 -11.93 19.12
N LEU A 23 -6.74 -10.96 19.84
CA LEU A 23 -6.08 -9.67 20.08
C LEU A 23 -5.66 -9.48 21.53
N GLY A 24 -6.02 -10.44 22.40
CA GLY A 24 -5.74 -10.36 23.82
C GLY A 24 -6.55 -9.27 24.54
N PRO A 25 -6.05 -8.78 25.68
CA PRO A 25 -6.75 -7.81 26.50
C PRO A 25 -6.92 -6.46 25.80
N VAL A 26 -8.02 -5.77 26.12
CA VAL A 26 -8.23 -4.38 25.71
C VAL A 26 -7.38 -3.47 26.60
N VAL A 27 -6.54 -2.65 25.98
CA VAL A 27 -5.72 -1.64 26.67
C VAL A 27 -6.54 -0.40 26.98
N ALA A 28 -7.36 0.03 26.01
CA ALA A 28 -8.28 1.15 26.17
C ALA A 28 -9.49 0.96 25.26
N ASP A 29 -10.66 1.31 25.77
CA ASP A 29 -11.90 1.40 25.00
C ASP A 29 -12.32 2.87 24.93
N LEU A 30 -12.39 3.41 23.71
CA LEU A 30 -12.76 4.79 23.44
C LEU A 30 -14.23 4.93 23.01
N GLY A 31 -15.02 3.86 23.10
CA GLY A 31 -16.41 3.80 22.66
C GLY A 31 -16.58 3.63 21.14
N TYR A 32 -15.78 4.34 20.34
CA TYR A 32 -15.79 4.22 18.87
C TYR A 32 -14.67 3.33 18.32
N LYS A 33 -13.66 3.01 19.14
CA LYS A 33 -12.59 2.06 18.83
C LYS A 33 -11.98 1.48 20.10
N ARG A 34 -11.43 0.27 19.99
CA ARG A 34 -10.66 -0.40 21.04
C ARG A 34 -9.18 -0.45 20.68
N ILE A 35 -8.32 -0.36 21.68
CA ILE A 35 -6.86 -0.39 21.52
C ILE A 35 -6.33 -1.69 22.14
N HIS A 36 -5.45 -2.37 21.42
CA HIS A 36 -4.81 -3.62 21.82
C HIS A 36 -3.30 -3.56 21.60
N PHE A 37 -2.56 -4.37 22.36
CA PHE A 37 -1.19 -4.75 22.03
C PHE A 37 -1.19 -6.17 21.49
N VAL A 38 -0.71 -6.35 20.27
CA VAL A 38 -0.81 -7.63 19.56
C VAL A 38 0.57 -8.03 19.04
N PRO A 39 0.99 -9.30 19.22
CA PRO A 39 2.19 -9.80 18.58
C PRO A 39 2.11 -9.72 17.05
N ALA A 40 3.20 -9.28 16.41
CA ALA A 40 3.28 -9.15 14.96
C ALA A 40 2.92 -10.46 14.22
N ALA A 41 3.28 -11.61 14.81
CA ALA A 41 2.94 -12.94 14.29
C ALA A 41 1.43 -13.15 14.15
N GLN A 42 0.62 -12.75 15.13
CA GLN A 42 -0.84 -12.88 15.07
C GLN A 42 -1.44 -11.99 13.98
N LEU A 43 -0.89 -10.79 13.78
CA LEU A 43 -1.38 -9.85 12.76
C LEU A 43 -1.24 -10.37 11.33
N SER A 44 -0.21 -11.18 11.07
CA SER A 44 0.01 -11.81 9.76
C SER A 44 -1.10 -12.81 9.37
N THR A 45 -1.89 -13.30 10.34
CA THR A 45 -2.98 -14.26 10.13
C THR A 45 -4.30 -13.59 9.75
N ILE A 46 -4.41 -12.27 9.97
CA ILE A 46 -5.65 -11.52 9.76
C ILE A 46 -5.76 -11.14 8.28
N ALA A 47 -6.95 -11.37 7.69
CA ALA A 47 -7.19 -11.06 6.29
C ALA A 47 -7.14 -9.55 6.01
N ILE A 48 -6.51 -9.16 4.89
CA ILE A 48 -6.51 -7.77 4.41
C ILE A 48 -7.85 -7.47 3.73
N TRP A 49 -8.51 -6.37 4.12
CA TRP A 49 -9.78 -5.96 3.54
C TRP A 49 -9.63 -5.52 2.08
N GLU A 50 -10.29 -6.22 1.17
CA GLU A 50 -10.35 -5.99 -0.29
C GLU A 50 -9.00 -5.82 -1.05
N LYS A 51 -7.87 -5.94 -0.35
CA LYS A 51 -6.51 -5.70 -0.88
C LYS A 51 -6.45 -4.41 -1.72
N GLN A 52 -7.14 -3.36 -1.25
CA GLN A 52 -7.34 -2.10 -1.98
C GLN A 52 -6.00 -1.48 -2.37
N ARG A 53 -5.05 -1.42 -1.43
CA ARG A 53 -3.63 -1.15 -1.73
C ARG A 53 -2.96 -2.49 -2.06
N ILE A 54 -2.20 -2.54 -3.15
CA ILE A 54 -1.39 -3.72 -3.45
C ILE A 54 -0.29 -3.86 -2.40
N TYR A 55 -0.20 -5.04 -1.79
CA TYR A 55 0.94 -5.39 -0.98
C TYR A 55 2.14 -5.67 -1.88
N ARG A 56 3.22 -4.89 -1.71
CA ARG A 56 4.48 -5.07 -2.44
C ARG A 56 5.56 -5.55 -1.48
N ASN A 57 6.07 -6.75 -1.70
CA ASN A 57 7.12 -7.33 -0.87
C ASN A 57 8.38 -6.43 -0.84
N ASP A 58 8.84 -5.95 -2.00
CA ASP A 58 10.00 -5.04 -2.09
C ASP A 58 9.85 -3.76 -1.27
N ARG A 59 8.63 -3.20 -1.22
CA ARG A 59 8.33 -2.02 -0.39
C ARG A 59 8.44 -2.36 1.08
N ALA A 60 7.88 -3.49 1.50
CA ALA A 60 7.97 -3.98 2.88
C ALA A 60 9.44 -4.25 3.28
N ILE A 61 10.24 -4.86 2.39
CA ILE A 61 11.68 -5.07 2.59
C ILE A 61 12.45 -3.75 2.70
N SER A 62 12.16 -2.77 1.82
CA SER A 62 12.80 -1.46 1.88
C SER A 62 12.49 -0.76 3.20
N MET A 63 11.23 -0.75 3.62
CA MET A 63 10.80 -0.24 4.92
C MET A 63 11.51 -0.96 6.06
N ALA A 64 11.68 -2.28 5.97
CA ALA A 64 12.36 -3.07 6.99
C ALA A 64 13.85 -2.72 7.10
N LYS A 65 14.55 -2.59 5.97
CA LYS A 65 15.98 -2.20 5.94
C LYS A 65 16.20 -0.80 6.49
N GLU A 66 15.30 0.14 6.22
CA GLU A 66 15.33 1.48 6.82
C GLU A 66 15.03 1.42 8.32
N LYS A 67 14.01 0.65 8.69
CA LYS A 67 13.58 0.52 10.08
C LYS A 67 14.63 -0.14 10.97
N ALA A 68 15.35 -1.13 10.44
CA ALA A 68 16.46 -1.79 11.14
C ALA A 68 17.55 -0.80 11.60
N LYS A 69 17.76 0.31 10.86
CA LYS A 69 18.72 1.37 11.21
C LYS A 69 18.21 2.34 12.29
N ALA A 70 16.92 2.27 12.62
CA ALA A 70 16.22 3.20 13.51
C ALA A 70 15.32 2.44 14.52
N MET A 71 15.74 1.24 14.95
CA MET A 71 14.98 0.40 15.88
C MET A 71 14.79 1.07 17.25
N GLN A 72 15.75 1.89 17.69
CA GLN A 72 15.72 2.65 18.94
C GLN A 72 14.52 3.60 19.07
N LEU A 73 13.85 3.93 17.97
CA LEU A 73 12.66 4.79 17.98
C LEU A 73 11.35 4.01 18.26
N GLY A 74 11.41 2.69 18.47
CA GLY A 74 10.22 1.81 18.53
C GLY A 74 9.47 1.77 17.19
N PHE A 75 8.39 1.00 17.04
CA PHE A 75 7.63 0.99 15.78
C PHE A 75 6.68 2.19 15.71
N PRO A 76 6.91 3.19 14.82
CA PRO A 76 6.00 4.31 14.70
C PRO A 76 4.74 3.90 13.92
N GLY A 77 3.60 4.37 14.40
CA GLY A 77 2.31 4.18 13.77
C GLY A 77 1.51 2.99 14.32
N VAL A 78 0.24 2.97 13.94
CA VAL A 78 -0.75 2.01 14.44
C VAL A 78 -1.21 1.09 13.30
N ILE A 79 -1.69 -0.10 13.63
CA ILE A 79 -2.38 -0.98 12.67
C ILE A 79 -3.88 -0.86 12.92
N CYS A 80 -4.64 -0.59 11.86
CA CYS A 80 -6.09 -0.40 11.96
C CYS A 80 -6.80 -1.65 11.46
N LEU A 81 -7.58 -2.26 12.35
CA LEU A 81 -8.47 -3.38 12.07
C LEU A 81 -9.92 -2.92 12.11
N HIS A 82 -10.76 -3.63 11.38
CA HIS A 82 -12.20 -3.62 11.61
C HIS A 82 -12.66 -5.01 12.02
N GLU A 83 -13.59 -5.04 12.96
CA GLU A 83 -14.27 -6.22 13.46
C GLU A 83 -15.74 -6.15 13.05
N ASP A 84 -16.23 -7.15 12.33
CA ASP A 84 -17.66 -7.20 11.98
C ASP A 84 -18.54 -7.73 13.12
N GLU A 85 -19.86 -7.73 12.92
CA GLU A 85 -20.84 -8.18 13.92
C GLU A 85 -20.63 -9.64 14.36
N ALA A 86 -19.98 -10.46 13.52
CA ALA A 86 -19.64 -11.84 13.82
C ALA A 86 -18.27 -11.97 14.52
N GLY A 87 -17.62 -10.86 14.87
CA GLY A 87 -16.29 -10.84 15.47
C GLY A 87 -15.15 -11.11 14.49
N LYS A 88 -15.41 -11.10 13.18
CA LYS A 88 -14.36 -11.37 12.19
C LYS A 88 -13.54 -10.12 11.92
N LEU A 89 -12.23 -10.28 12.05
CA LEU A 89 -11.25 -9.23 11.86
C LEU A 89 -10.79 -9.10 10.40
N CYS A 90 -10.57 -7.86 9.98
CA CYS A 90 -9.83 -7.56 8.76
C CYS A 90 -8.92 -6.33 8.92
N VAL A 91 -7.74 -6.38 8.31
CA VAL A 91 -6.81 -5.24 8.26
C VAL A 91 -7.33 -4.20 7.27
N ILE A 92 -7.56 -2.98 7.74
CA ILE A 92 -7.95 -1.83 6.91
C ILE A 92 -6.73 -0.98 6.54
N ASP A 93 -5.81 -0.77 7.47
CA ASP A 93 -4.54 -0.06 7.22
C ASP A 93 -3.37 -0.72 7.95
N GLY A 94 -2.16 -0.55 7.40
CA GLY A 94 -0.92 -1.08 7.97
C GLY A 94 -0.41 -2.38 7.34
N GLN A 95 -0.97 -2.84 6.21
CA GLN A 95 -0.54 -4.10 5.56
C GLN A 95 0.97 -4.17 5.25
N HIS A 96 1.60 -3.06 4.84
CA HIS A 96 3.04 -3.02 4.57
C HIS A 96 3.86 -3.03 5.87
N ARG A 97 3.31 -2.50 6.98
CA ARG A 97 3.93 -2.59 8.31
C ARG A 97 3.90 -4.03 8.80
N ILE A 98 2.78 -4.74 8.62
CA ILE A 98 2.69 -6.18 8.93
C ILE A 98 3.75 -6.96 8.16
N GLY A 99 3.87 -6.75 6.85
CA GLY A 99 4.90 -7.39 6.04
C GLY A 99 6.33 -7.03 6.43
N MET A 100 6.57 -5.77 6.78
CA MET A 100 7.86 -5.29 7.28
C MET A 100 8.26 -6.00 8.59
N MET A 101 7.34 -6.10 9.55
CA MET A 101 7.59 -6.77 10.83
C MET A 101 7.83 -8.27 10.64
N ALA A 102 7.04 -8.93 9.78
CA ALA A 102 7.25 -10.34 9.45
C ALA A 102 8.64 -10.60 8.87
N TRP A 103 9.12 -9.72 7.97
CA TRP A 103 10.46 -9.82 7.41
C TRP A 103 11.56 -9.58 8.45
N LEU A 104 11.41 -8.57 9.31
CA LEU A 104 12.38 -8.29 10.39
C LEU A 104 12.49 -9.44 11.39
N GLN A 105 11.35 -10.04 11.76
CA GLN A 105 11.30 -11.19 12.66
C GLN A 105 12.04 -12.39 12.03
N GLN A 106 11.80 -12.65 10.74
CA GLN A 106 12.50 -13.72 10.01
C GLN A 106 14.01 -13.50 9.96
N GLN A 107 14.47 -12.26 9.72
CA GLN A 107 15.91 -11.96 9.68
C GLN A 107 16.57 -12.13 11.05
N ARG A 108 15.92 -11.72 12.14
CA ARG A 108 16.47 -11.89 13.50
C ARG A 108 16.54 -13.35 13.92
N GLN A 109 15.55 -14.16 13.56
CA GLN A 109 15.60 -15.61 13.79
C GLN A 109 16.80 -16.27 13.11
N GLN A 110 17.28 -15.71 11.99
CA GLN A 110 18.46 -16.20 11.27
C GLN A 110 19.79 -15.68 11.85
N GLN A 111 19.77 -14.67 12.71
CA GLN A 111 20.98 -14.00 13.23
C GLN A 111 21.38 -14.44 14.64
N GLU A 112 20.65 -15.34 15.30
CA GLU A 112 20.92 -15.84 16.68
C GLU A 112 21.09 -14.74 17.77
N ASP A 113 20.77 -13.48 17.48
CA ASP A 113 20.72 -12.41 18.48
C ASP A 113 19.39 -12.48 19.26
N SER A 114 19.42 -13.11 20.43
CA SER A 114 18.24 -13.54 21.20
C SER A 114 17.64 -12.49 22.15
N ASP A 115 18.24 -11.31 22.31
CA ASP A 115 17.93 -10.45 23.47
C ASP A 115 16.85 -9.37 23.23
N ASP A 116 16.36 -9.19 22.00
CA ASP A 116 15.41 -8.10 21.65
C ASP A 116 14.15 -8.62 20.91
N SER A 117 13.67 -9.81 21.32
CA SER A 117 12.45 -10.43 20.79
C SER A 117 11.17 -9.67 21.19
N SER A 118 11.18 -8.99 22.33
CA SER A 118 9.99 -8.35 22.93
C SER A 118 9.46 -7.14 22.13
N SER A 119 10.30 -6.57 21.26
CA SER A 119 9.96 -5.42 20.41
C SER A 119 8.83 -5.71 19.41
N PHE A 120 8.53 -6.99 19.11
CA PHE A 120 7.46 -7.39 18.17
C PHE A 120 6.21 -7.94 18.85
N ASP A 121 6.23 -8.11 20.16
CA ASP A 121 5.11 -8.70 20.92
C ASP A 121 4.05 -7.65 21.26
N ASN A 122 4.42 -6.37 21.24
CA ASN A 122 3.57 -5.26 21.67
C ASN A 122 3.31 -4.27 20.53
N VAL A 123 2.71 -4.73 19.43
CA VAL A 123 2.30 -3.83 18.35
C VAL A 123 0.98 -3.17 18.70
N LEU A 124 0.93 -1.84 18.64
CA LEU A 124 -0.29 -1.07 18.88
C LEU A 124 -1.30 -1.28 17.74
N VAL A 125 -2.50 -1.71 18.10
CA VAL A 125 -3.60 -2.01 17.17
C VAL A 125 -4.85 -1.25 17.58
N GLU A 126 -5.45 -0.55 16.63
CA GLU A 126 -6.77 0.05 16.75
C GLU A 126 -7.81 -0.85 16.09
N VAL A 127 -8.90 -1.13 16.79
CA VAL A 127 -10.00 -1.97 16.31
C VAL A 127 -11.28 -1.14 16.29
N TYR A 128 -11.82 -0.94 15.10
CA TYR A 128 -13.12 -0.32 14.90
C TYR A 128 -14.16 -1.43 14.79
N THR A 129 -15.05 -1.51 15.77
CA THR A 129 -16.16 -2.46 15.78
C THR A 129 -17.28 -1.95 14.88
N HIS A 130 -17.94 -2.86 14.17
CA HIS A 130 -19.05 -2.51 13.28
C HIS A 130 -20.16 -1.76 14.01
N LEU A 131 -20.62 -0.66 13.41
CA LEU A 131 -21.81 0.05 13.84
C LEU A 131 -23.02 -0.57 13.12
N GLN A 132 -24.01 -1.06 13.87
CA GLN A 132 -25.17 -1.84 13.37
C GLN A 132 -25.94 -1.19 12.21
N ASP A 133 -25.82 0.13 12.02
CA ASP A 133 -26.55 0.89 11.01
C ASP A 133 -25.73 1.25 9.76
N GLU A 134 -24.45 0.89 9.68
CA GLU A 134 -23.55 1.38 8.63
C GLU A 134 -23.00 0.25 7.74
N LYS A 135 -23.76 -0.09 6.69
CA LYS A 135 -23.40 -1.13 5.69
C LYS A 135 -22.01 -0.96 5.07
N ASP A 136 -21.50 0.26 4.99
CA ASP A 136 -20.22 0.60 4.37
C ASP A 136 -19.16 1.11 5.37
N HIS A 137 -19.31 0.82 6.67
CA HIS A 137 -18.41 1.33 7.73
C HIS A 137 -16.92 1.08 7.42
N LYS A 138 -16.56 -0.12 6.95
CA LYS A 138 -15.18 -0.47 6.53
C LYS A 138 -14.64 0.48 5.46
N LYS A 139 -15.50 0.82 4.48
CA LYS A 139 -15.16 1.71 3.38
C LYS A 139 -15.05 3.16 3.85
N ALA A 140 -15.97 3.62 4.70
CA ALA A 140 -15.91 4.94 5.30
C ALA A 140 -14.61 5.13 6.11
N LEU A 141 -14.29 4.17 6.98
CA LEU A 141 -13.05 4.15 7.76
C LEU A 141 -11.80 4.15 6.88
N PHE A 142 -11.76 3.29 5.86
CA PHE A 142 -10.63 3.26 4.93
C PHE A 142 -10.44 4.61 4.25
N LEU A 143 -11.52 5.22 3.75
CA LEU A 143 -11.44 6.53 3.11
C LEU A 143 -10.96 7.59 4.11
N GLU A 144 -11.49 7.60 5.33
CA GLU A 144 -11.12 8.56 6.39
C GLU A 144 -9.65 8.47 6.76
N ILE A 145 -9.13 7.27 7.05
CA ILE A 145 -7.71 7.03 7.35
C ILE A 145 -6.82 7.54 6.21
N ASN A 146 -7.28 7.33 4.97
CA ASN A 146 -6.54 7.71 3.77
C ASN A 146 -6.79 9.15 3.31
N LYS A 147 -7.63 9.95 3.96
CA LYS A 147 -7.72 11.40 3.66
C LYS A 147 -6.39 12.10 3.93
N ALA A 148 -5.61 11.59 4.89
CA ALA A 148 -4.29 12.13 5.23
C ALA A 148 -3.17 11.72 4.23
N GLU A 149 -3.34 10.63 3.46
CA GLU A 149 -2.42 10.19 2.41
C GLU A 149 -3.19 9.81 1.13
N PRO A 150 -3.07 10.59 0.03
CA PRO A 150 -3.84 10.34 -1.19
C PRO A 150 -3.68 8.91 -1.72
N VAL A 151 -4.76 8.13 -1.65
CA VAL A 151 -4.86 6.82 -2.33
C VAL A 151 -4.99 7.08 -3.82
N LYS A 152 -4.30 6.26 -4.62
CA LYS A 152 -4.41 6.29 -6.08
C LYS A 152 -5.85 6.01 -6.50
N LEU A 153 -6.34 6.69 -7.53
CA LEU A 153 -7.71 6.54 -8.02
C LEU A 153 -8.06 5.08 -8.33
N VAL A 154 -7.12 4.35 -8.92
CA VAL A 154 -7.28 2.92 -9.24
C VAL A 154 -7.48 2.04 -7.99
N ASP A 155 -6.98 2.48 -6.84
CA ASP A 155 -7.01 1.75 -5.57
C ASP A 155 -8.14 2.24 -4.65
N MET A 156 -8.94 3.23 -5.06
CA MET A 156 -10.07 3.71 -4.27
C MET A 156 -11.26 2.72 -4.28
N PRO A 157 -11.84 2.40 -3.10
CA PRO A 157 -13.01 1.52 -3.00
C PRO A 157 -14.20 2.03 -3.81
N GLY A 158 -14.74 1.17 -4.68
CA GLY A 158 -15.91 1.49 -5.50
C GLY A 158 -15.63 2.35 -6.75
N VAL A 159 -14.39 2.79 -6.97
CA VAL A 159 -14.01 3.57 -8.15
C VAL A 159 -13.63 2.64 -9.30
N ALA A 160 -12.67 1.75 -9.08
CA ALA A 160 -12.28 0.73 -10.05
C ALA A 160 -12.91 -0.62 -9.70
N LYS A 161 -13.55 -1.29 -10.67
CA LYS A 161 -14.02 -2.68 -10.50
C LYS A 161 -12.83 -3.61 -10.27
N ALA A 162 -12.98 -4.62 -9.42
CA ALA A 162 -11.90 -5.57 -9.10
C ALA A 162 -11.26 -6.21 -10.34
N GLY A 163 -12.06 -6.57 -11.36
CA GLY A 163 -11.54 -7.10 -12.63
C GLY A 163 -10.63 -6.11 -13.38
N VAL A 164 -10.98 -4.82 -13.40
CA VAL A 164 -10.15 -3.77 -14.02
C VAL A 164 -8.84 -3.61 -13.25
N ARG A 165 -8.90 -3.58 -11.91
CA ARG A 165 -7.71 -3.50 -11.05
C ARG A 165 -6.77 -4.68 -11.31
N ASN A 166 -7.29 -5.90 -11.44
CA ASN A 166 -6.50 -7.10 -11.70
C ASN A 166 -5.85 -7.06 -13.10
N VAL A 167 -6.57 -6.61 -14.12
CA VAL A 167 -6.03 -6.48 -15.48
C VAL A 167 -4.87 -5.49 -15.54
N ILE A 168 -5.06 -4.28 -14.99
CA ILE A 168 -4.03 -3.23 -14.95
C ILE A 168 -2.83 -3.72 -14.16
N THR A 169 -3.06 -4.25 -12.96
CA THR A 169 -2.00 -4.74 -12.08
C THR A 169 -1.16 -5.81 -12.77
N GLY A 170 -1.80 -6.85 -13.32
CA GLY A 170 -1.07 -7.91 -14.01
C GLY A 170 -0.30 -7.42 -15.24
N ALA A 171 -0.77 -6.37 -15.93
CA ALA A 171 -0.07 -5.84 -17.10
C ALA A 171 1.17 -5.04 -16.69
N VAL A 172 1.05 -4.22 -15.63
CA VAL A 172 2.19 -3.45 -15.14
C VAL A 172 3.21 -4.34 -14.44
N ASP A 173 2.79 -5.39 -13.72
CA ASP A 173 3.71 -6.35 -13.11
C ASP A 173 4.54 -7.08 -14.18
N LYS A 174 3.91 -7.55 -15.27
CA LYS A 174 4.63 -8.11 -16.43
C LYS A 174 5.61 -7.12 -17.06
N LEU A 175 5.22 -5.85 -17.14
CA LEU A 175 6.09 -4.80 -17.67
C LEU A 175 7.28 -4.53 -16.75
N GLN A 176 7.08 -4.58 -15.43
CA GLN A 176 8.15 -4.45 -14.45
C GLN A 176 9.13 -5.62 -14.54
N GLU A 177 8.64 -6.84 -14.71
CA GLU A 177 9.47 -8.04 -14.91
C GLU A 177 10.31 -7.95 -16.20
N ALA A 178 9.72 -7.42 -17.27
CA ALA A 178 10.43 -7.25 -18.55
C ALA A 178 11.48 -6.12 -18.52
N TYR A 179 11.25 -5.05 -17.75
CA TYR A 179 12.10 -3.85 -17.73
C TYR A 179 12.53 -3.42 -16.31
N PRO A 180 13.12 -4.30 -15.48
CA PRO A 180 13.32 -4.04 -14.05
C PRO A 180 14.17 -2.80 -13.76
N LYS A 181 15.15 -2.48 -14.62
CA LYS A 181 16.05 -1.32 -14.48
C LYS A 181 15.36 0.04 -14.70
N MET A 182 14.17 0.02 -15.27
CA MET A 182 13.37 1.20 -15.60
C MET A 182 12.28 1.45 -14.55
N PHE A 183 12.02 0.50 -13.66
CA PHE A 183 11.10 0.67 -12.56
C PHE A 183 11.83 1.14 -11.31
N SER A 184 11.23 2.09 -10.59
CA SER A 184 11.71 2.60 -9.32
C SER A 184 10.66 2.38 -8.22
N PRO A 185 11.06 1.98 -7.01
CA PRO A 185 10.15 1.90 -5.87
C PRO A 185 9.67 3.29 -5.41
N SER A 186 10.39 4.36 -5.75
CA SER A 186 10.00 5.73 -5.38
C SER A 186 8.86 6.25 -6.23
N GLN A 187 7.81 6.79 -5.59
CA GLN A 187 6.72 7.49 -6.28
C GLN A 187 7.14 8.83 -6.90
N LYS A 188 8.28 9.39 -6.48
CA LYS A 188 8.86 10.62 -7.02
C LYS A 188 10.08 10.30 -7.90
N CYS A 189 10.05 9.17 -8.61
CA CYS A 189 11.14 8.79 -9.49
C CYS A 189 11.31 9.80 -10.64
N ARG A 190 12.56 10.06 -11.02
CA ARG A 190 12.88 10.96 -12.14
C ARG A 190 12.82 10.21 -13.46
N THR A 191 12.44 10.92 -14.52
CA THR A 191 12.55 10.48 -15.91
C THR A 191 13.95 9.88 -16.17
N PRO A 192 14.04 8.68 -16.77
CA PRO A 192 13.00 7.92 -17.46
C PRO A 192 12.38 6.81 -16.59
N ASN A 193 12.63 6.81 -15.28
CA ASN A 193 12.14 5.76 -14.41
C ASN A 193 10.64 5.90 -14.17
N VAL A 194 9.96 4.76 -14.07
CA VAL A 194 8.53 4.68 -13.81
C VAL A 194 8.29 4.01 -12.45
N ASN A 195 7.27 4.48 -11.73
CA ASN A 195 6.79 3.81 -10.54
C ASN A 195 5.53 3.01 -10.87
N VAL A 196 5.46 1.77 -10.36
CA VAL A 196 4.37 0.84 -10.69
C VAL A 196 3.02 1.40 -10.26
N ASP A 197 2.92 1.99 -9.06
CA ASP A 197 1.65 2.53 -8.57
C ASP A 197 1.20 3.77 -9.36
N ASN A 198 2.15 4.64 -9.71
CA ASN A 198 1.86 5.78 -10.59
C ASN A 198 1.40 5.32 -11.98
N LEU A 199 2.04 4.31 -12.58
CA LEU A 199 1.66 3.81 -13.89
C LEU A 199 0.28 3.14 -13.88
N ARG A 200 -0.02 2.34 -12.85
CA ARG A 200 -1.36 1.74 -12.64
C ARG A 200 -2.43 2.83 -12.58
N ASP A 201 -2.16 3.88 -11.80
CA ASP A 201 -3.08 5.00 -11.63
C ASP A 201 -3.27 5.78 -12.93
N SER A 202 -2.19 6.09 -13.65
CA SER A 202 -2.25 6.79 -14.93
C SER A 202 -2.98 6.00 -16.02
N LEU A 203 -2.78 4.68 -16.10
CA LEU A 203 -3.52 3.80 -17.03
C LEU A 203 -5.02 3.77 -16.73
N PHE A 204 -5.38 3.82 -15.44
CA PHE A 204 -6.77 3.88 -15.02
C PHE A 204 -7.38 5.26 -15.30
N ALA A 205 -6.71 6.34 -14.89
CA ALA A 205 -7.16 7.72 -15.02
C ALA A 205 -7.31 8.18 -16.49
N SER A 206 -6.51 7.63 -17.39
CA SER A 206 -6.60 7.89 -18.84
C SER A 206 -7.65 7.03 -19.55
N ASP A 207 -8.40 6.20 -18.82
CA ASP A 207 -9.45 5.31 -19.35
C ASP A 207 -8.98 4.41 -20.52
N VAL A 208 -7.68 4.08 -20.56
CA VAL A 208 -7.04 3.30 -21.65
C VAL A 208 -7.79 2.00 -21.94
N MET A 209 -8.17 1.27 -20.89
CA MET A 209 -8.90 0.02 -21.04
C MET A 209 -10.24 0.17 -21.75
N LYS A 210 -10.99 1.25 -21.46
CA LYS A 210 -12.28 1.50 -22.08
C LYS A 210 -12.11 2.00 -23.51
N ARG A 211 -11.21 2.96 -23.73
CA ARG A 211 -10.96 3.55 -25.06
C ARG A 211 -10.48 2.51 -26.07
N HIS A 212 -9.56 1.65 -25.67
CA HIS A 212 -8.94 0.65 -26.54
C HIS A 212 -9.55 -0.75 -26.41
N LYS A 213 -10.64 -0.90 -25.65
CA LYS A 213 -11.35 -2.19 -25.40
C LYS A 213 -10.42 -3.32 -24.92
N LEU A 214 -9.47 -2.97 -24.06
CA LEU A 214 -8.44 -3.89 -23.54
C LEU A 214 -8.99 -4.61 -22.30
N THR A 215 -9.62 -5.77 -22.52
CA THR A 215 -10.31 -6.50 -21.46
C THR A 215 -9.43 -7.51 -20.71
N THR A 216 -8.22 -7.77 -21.17
CA THR A 216 -7.33 -8.79 -20.58
C THR A 216 -5.94 -8.22 -20.32
N THR A 217 -5.25 -8.81 -19.34
CA THR A 217 -3.86 -8.46 -18.98
C THR A 217 -2.94 -8.51 -20.19
N THR A 218 -3.02 -9.57 -21.00
CA THR A 218 -2.15 -9.72 -22.18
C THR A 218 -2.44 -8.67 -23.25
N LYS A 219 -3.71 -8.33 -23.49
CA LYS A 219 -4.06 -7.27 -24.45
C LYS A 219 -3.54 -5.91 -23.99
N LEU A 220 -3.72 -5.58 -22.72
CA LEU A 220 -3.20 -4.33 -22.16
C LEU A 220 -1.67 -4.27 -22.21
N TYR A 221 -1.00 -5.35 -21.83
CA TYR A 221 0.46 -5.46 -21.90
C TYR A 221 0.98 -5.27 -23.33
N ASN A 222 0.41 -5.97 -24.32
CA ASN A 222 0.83 -5.84 -25.72
C ASN A 222 0.59 -4.42 -26.24
N TRP A 223 -0.56 -3.80 -25.93
CA TRP A 223 -0.82 -2.42 -26.30
C TRP A 223 0.23 -1.46 -25.69
N ILE A 224 0.63 -1.67 -24.42
CA ILE A 224 1.68 -0.86 -23.80
C ILE A 224 3.02 -1.02 -24.54
N LEU A 225 3.36 -2.23 -25.00
CA LEU A 225 4.57 -2.46 -25.81
C LEU A 225 4.50 -1.76 -27.17
N GLU A 226 3.35 -1.82 -27.85
CA GLU A 226 3.14 -1.09 -29.12
C GLU A 226 3.31 0.42 -28.92
N GLN A 227 2.84 0.97 -27.79
CA GLN A 227 3.08 2.38 -27.46
C GLN A 227 4.57 2.66 -27.18
N ASN A 228 5.30 1.70 -26.60
CA ASN A 228 6.74 1.84 -26.36
C ASN A 228 7.52 1.92 -27.68
N GLU A 229 7.16 1.09 -28.66
CA GLU A 229 7.72 1.11 -30.01
C GLU A 229 7.41 2.43 -30.74
N LYS A 230 6.16 2.90 -30.68
CA LYS A 230 5.81 4.22 -31.25
C LYS A 230 6.60 5.37 -30.62
N MET A 231 6.85 5.28 -29.32
CA MET A 231 7.67 6.26 -28.62
C MET A 231 9.14 6.17 -29.04
N GLU A 232 9.67 4.96 -29.24
CA GLU A 232 11.01 4.76 -29.82
C GLU A 232 11.13 5.46 -31.18
N ASP A 233 10.19 5.20 -32.09
CA ASP A 233 10.18 5.79 -33.42
C ASP A 233 10.10 7.32 -33.38
N LYS A 234 9.22 7.86 -32.54
CA LYS A 234 9.07 9.31 -32.35
C LYS A 234 10.38 9.95 -31.91
N TYR A 235 11.00 9.44 -30.84
CA TYR A 235 12.22 10.07 -30.33
C TYR A 235 13.42 9.87 -31.26
N ASN A 236 13.49 8.75 -31.99
CA ASN A 236 14.51 8.56 -33.03
C ASN A 236 14.32 9.56 -34.18
N ALA A 237 13.07 9.83 -34.60
CA ALA A 237 12.77 10.84 -35.60
C ALA A 237 13.13 12.25 -35.11
N ASP A 238 12.79 12.59 -33.87
CA ASP A 238 13.13 13.89 -33.26
C ASP A 238 14.66 14.10 -33.21
N LEU A 239 15.44 13.05 -32.92
CA LEU A 239 16.91 13.09 -32.94
C LEU A 239 17.51 13.27 -34.34
N ILE A 240 16.84 12.75 -35.38
CA ILE A 240 17.26 12.94 -36.77
C ILE A 240 17.00 14.40 -37.17
N GLN A 241 15.88 14.97 -36.74
CA GLN A 241 15.51 16.36 -37.04
C GLN A 241 16.35 17.37 -36.25
N ASP A 242 16.60 17.09 -34.98
CA ASP A 242 17.44 17.90 -34.09
C ASP A 242 18.42 17.00 -33.31
N PRO A 243 19.67 16.86 -33.78
CA PRO A 243 20.70 16.10 -33.09
C PRO A 243 21.06 16.62 -31.69
N THR A 244 20.68 17.86 -31.36
CA THR A 244 20.90 18.44 -30.03
C THR A 244 19.79 18.07 -29.03
N PHE A 245 18.66 17.54 -29.51
CA PHE A 245 17.56 17.07 -28.68
C PHE A 245 17.94 15.80 -27.92
N SER A 246 18.33 15.94 -26.65
CA SER A 246 18.54 14.80 -25.76
C SER A 246 17.67 14.93 -24.51
N PRO A 247 16.46 14.35 -24.49
CA PRO A 247 15.60 14.45 -23.33
C PRO A 247 16.29 13.85 -22.09
N PRO A 248 16.09 14.43 -20.89
CA PRO A 248 16.63 13.87 -19.67
C PRO A 248 16.25 12.40 -19.54
N GLY A 249 17.26 11.54 -19.36
CA GLY A 249 17.04 10.10 -19.27
C GLY A 249 17.07 9.34 -20.60
N TRP A 250 17.18 10.01 -21.75
CA TRP A 250 17.23 9.38 -23.09
C TRP A 250 18.24 8.24 -23.19
N LYS A 251 19.49 8.49 -22.77
CA LYS A 251 20.58 7.49 -22.81
C LYS A 251 20.20 6.21 -22.06
N LYS A 252 19.54 6.36 -20.92
CA LYS A 252 19.09 5.23 -20.09
C LYS A 252 17.88 4.53 -20.72
N ALA A 253 16.90 5.28 -21.23
CA ALA A 253 15.75 4.76 -21.95
C ALA A 253 16.20 3.90 -23.15
N LYS A 254 17.08 4.44 -24.01
CA LYS A 254 17.65 3.75 -25.17
C LYS A 254 18.43 2.49 -24.78
N ALA A 255 19.28 2.57 -23.75
CA ALA A 255 20.05 1.42 -23.28
C ALA A 255 19.18 0.26 -22.77
N ASN A 256 17.94 0.53 -22.34
CA ASN A 256 17.00 -0.47 -21.84
C ASN A 256 15.79 -0.68 -22.76
N LYS A 257 15.79 -0.08 -23.97
CA LYS A 257 14.67 -0.11 -24.94
C LYS A 257 13.30 0.21 -24.33
N PHE A 258 13.26 1.19 -23.43
CA PHE A 258 12.05 1.58 -22.71
C PHE A 258 11.89 3.10 -22.71
N TYR A 259 10.89 3.58 -23.45
CA TYR A 259 10.69 4.99 -23.79
C TYR A 259 9.42 5.56 -23.17
N LEU A 260 8.51 4.72 -22.67
CA LEU A 260 7.25 5.13 -22.01
C LEU A 260 7.46 6.01 -20.77
N GLY A 261 8.64 5.95 -20.15
CA GLY A 261 8.98 6.75 -18.99
C GLY A 261 9.53 8.14 -19.32
N LEU A 262 9.77 8.45 -20.60
CA LEU A 262 10.26 9.76 -21.05
C LEU A 262 9.17 10.83 -21.06
N ASP A 263 7.95 10.44 -21.40
CA ASP A 263 6.76 11.30 -21.50
C ASP A 263 5.52 10.45 -21.26
N SER A 264 4.45 11.04 -20.70
CA SER A 264 3.17 10.39 -20.44
C SER A 264 2.12 10.62 -21.54
N ALA A 265 2.39 11.44 -22.56
CA ALA A 265 1.42 11.76 -23.60
C ALA A 265 0.91 10.53 -24.37
N TRP A 266 1.70 9.45 -24.47
CA TRP A 266 1.31 8.20 -25.11
C TRP A 266 0.07 7.55 -24.48
N LEU A 267 -0.23 7.86 -23.21
CA LEU A 267 -1.44 7.38 -22.57
C LEU A 267 -2.70 7.89 -23.25
N TYR A 268 -2.66 9.03 -23.95
CA TYR A 268 -3.81 9.67 -24.58
C TYR A 268 -3.92 9.43 -26.09
N ASN A 269 -2.99 8.65 -26.65
CA ASN A 269 -3.06 8.17 -28.02
C ASN A 269 -4.08 7.03 -28.19
#